data_AF-Q8DSH6-F1
#
_entry.id   AF-Q8DSH6-F1
#
_cell.length_a   1.000
_cell.length_b   1.000
_cell.length_c   1.000
_cell.angle_alpha   90.00
_cell.angle_beta   90.00
_cell.angle_gamma   90.00
#
_symmetry.space_group_name_H-M   'P 1'
#
loop_
_entity.id
_entity.type
_entity.pdbx_description
1 polymer ?
#
loop_
_entity_poly.entity_id
_entity_poly.type
_entity_poly.pdbx_seq_one_letter_code
_entity_poly.pdbx_strand_id
1 'polypeptide(L)'
;MKYLSSEWLKLRKIQLLLVGLILLSIGSFVGLGTYYANRQVFIHDTQSRVMWGQLTFYHSQVFYPALLAIFVGISLMPEFERMTFEMLKANNVSIGKLLMSKLLTLTFTLVPFQFLLVVIWWVGLKLDNISVTSEIGVHIKWVLLSLIGSLSILSLQSFILVKTKSFAKSVGFSAMGVMVGFVLMLVFEPLSHICPYSQPMIGLRARALADMSFSEFVIFIVVNVFYTLLFYKLTQRTLEKKG
;
A
#
# COMPACT_ATOMS: atom_id res chain seq x y z
N MET A 1 14.07 10.67 -17.00
CA MET A 1 12.78 10.72 -17.71
C MET A 1 12.55 9.54 -18.65
N LYS A 2 13.51 9.10 -19.48
CA LYS A 2 13.33 7.93 -20.39
C LYS A 2 12.93 6.61 -19.69
N TYR A 3 13.54 6.29 -18.54
CA TYR A 3 13.20 5.07 -17.78
C TYR A 3 11.75 5.04 -17.28
N LEU A 4 11.29 6.13 -16.66
CA LEU A 4 9.92 6.21 -16.13
C LEU A 4 8.87 6.09 -17.25
N SER A 5 9.10 6.78 -18.37
CA SER A 5 8.21 6.69 -19.53
C SER A 5 8.16 5.28 -20.13
N SER A 6 9.31 4.60 -20.25
CA SER A 6 9.37 3.22 -20.70
C SER A 6 8.61 2.26 -19.77
N GLU A 7 8.81 2.38 -18.46
CA GLU A 7 8.11 1.55 -17.48
C GLU A 7 6.60 1.84 -17.47
N TRP A 8 6.19 3.09 -17.64
CA TRP A 8 4.78 3.47 -17.76
C TRP A 8 4.10 2.85 -18.98
N LEU A 9 4.82 2.69 -20.09
CA LEU A 9 4.30 2.07 -21.32
C LEU A 9 4.21 0.54 -21.20
N LYS A 10 5.16 -0.11 -20.51
CA LYS A 10 5.16 -1.55 -20.28
C LYS A 10 4.08 -2.01 -19.30
N LEU A 11 3.65 -1.13 -18.41
CA LEU A 11 2.73 -1.46 -17.33
C LEU A 11 1.38 -1.94 -17.88
N ARG A 12 0.88 -3.08 -17.39
CA ARG A 12 -0.45 -3.61 -17.77
C ARG A 12 -1.56 -2.87 -17.02
N LYS A 13 -1.80 -1.61 -17.40
CA LYS A 13 -2.67 -0.66 -16.68
C LYS A 13 -4.08 -1.17 -16.44
N ILE A 14 -4.69 -1.81 -17.44
CA ILE A 14 -6.05 -2.36 -17.34
C ILE A 14 -6.10 -3.46 -16.28
N GLN A 15 -5.11 -4.35 -16.24
CA GLN A 15 -5.05 -5.41 -15.23
C GLN A 15 -4.86 -4.84 -13.82
N LEU A 16 -3.97 -3.85 -13.65
CA LEU A 16 -3.79 -3.16 -12.37
C LEU A 16 -5.06 -2.42 -11.93
N LEU A 17 -5.76 -1.77 -12.87
CA LEU A 17 -7.03 -1.10 -12.62
C LEU A 17 -8.10 -2.07 -12.12
N LEU A 18 -8.30 -3.18 -12.83
CA LEU A 18 -9.30 -4.18 -12.46
C LEU A 18 -9.00 -4.80 -11.09
N VAL A 19 -7.76 -5.26 -10.86
CA VAL A 19 -7.36 -5.84 -9.58
C VAL A 19 -7.49 -4.83 -8.44
N GLY A 20 -7.06 -3.59 -8.67
CA GLY A 20 -7.15 -2.52 -7.70
C GLY A 20 -8.58 -2.19 -7.33
N LEU A 21 -9.48 -2.07 -8.31
CA LEU A 21 -10.89 -1.80 -8.05
C LEU A 21 -11.57 -2.97 -7.33
N ILE A 22 -11.26 -4.23 -7.69
CA ILE A 22 -11.84 -5.40 -7.02
C ILE A 22 -11.44 -5.44 -5.54
N LEU A 23 -10.14 -5.34 -5.24
CA LEU A 23 -9.66 -5.41 -3.85
C LEU A 23 -10.10 -4.20 -3.02
N LEU A 24 -10.13 -3.01 -3.63
CA LEU A 24 -10.67 -1.81 -2.98
C LEU A 24 -12.17 -1.96 -2.69
N SER A 25 -12.95 -2.49 -3.63
CA SER A 25 -14.40 -2.69 -3.45
C SER A 25 -14.69 -3.71 -2.36
N ILE A 26 -13.96 -4.84 -2.32
CA ILE A 26 -14.13 -5.85 -1.25
C ILE A 26 -13.80 -5.23 0.12
N GLY A 27 -12.66 -4.54 0.23
CA GLY A 27 -12.28 -3.88 1.49
C GLY A 27 -13.30 -2.83 1.94
N SER A 28 -13.80 -2.04 1.00
CA SER A 28 -14.79 -0.99 1.28
C SER A 28 -16.15 -1.57 1.66
N PHE A 29 -16.56 -2.66 1.01
CA PHE A 29 -17.79 -3.37 1.34
C PHE A 29 -17.76 -3.92 2.77
N VAL A 30 -16.65 -4.55 3.17
CA VAL A 30 -16.48 -5.07 4.53
C VAL A 30 -16.43 -3.93 5.55
N GLY A 31 -15.69 -2.85 5.28
CA GLY A 31 -15.56 -1.70 6.18
C GLY A 31 -16.87 -0.92 6.36
N LEU A 32 -17.59 -0.64 5.26
CA LEU A 32 -18.89 0.02 5.36
C LEU A 32 -19.96 -0.91 5.95
N GLY A 33 -19.96 -2.20 5.58
CA GLY A 33 -20.89 -3.17 6.14
C GLY A 33 -20.77 -3.28 7.66
N THR A 34 -19.53 -3.32 8.17
CA THR A 34 -19.28 -3.32 9.62
C THR A 34 -19.70 -2.01 10.29
N TYR A 35 -19.49 -0.86 9.66
CA TYR A 35 -20.00 0.42 10.15
C TYR A 35 -21.54 0.42 10.24
N TYR A 36 -22.24 0.08 9.16
CA TYR A 36 -23.70 0.11 9.13
C TYR A 36 -24.34 -0.90 10.07
N ALA A 37 -23.73 -2.09 10.24
CA ALA A 37 -24.22 -3.11 11.16
C ALA A 37 -24.16 -2.67 12.63
N ASN A 38 -23.20 -1.80 13.00
CA ASN A 38 -22.97 -1.38 14.39
C ASN A 38 -23.44 0.05 14.68
N ARG A 39 -24.14 0.69 13.73
CA ARG A 39 -24.51 2.11 13.80
C ARG A 39 -25.25 2.52 15.06
N GLN A 40 -26.04 1.62 15.63
CA GLN A 40 -26.88 1.86 16.81
C GLN A 40 -26.09 2.14 18.09
N VAL A 41 -24.80 1.81 18.12
CA VAL A 41 -23.94 1.92 19.32
C VAL A 41 -23.04 3.17 19.26
N PHE A 42 -23.05 3.93 18.16
CA PHE A 42 -22.13 5.05 17.98
C PHE A 42 -22.58 6.29 18.74
N ILE A 43 -21.61 6.92 19.41
CA ILE A 43 -21.78 8.20 20.10
C ILE A 43 -22.03 9.28 19.03
N HIS A 44 -22.97 10.19 19.29
CA HIS A 44 -23.23 11.35 18.44
C HIS A 44 -21.92 12.12 18.13
N ASP A 45 -21.83 12.67 16.93
CA ASP A 45 -20.66 13.38 16.38
C ASP A 45 -19.38 12.55 16.11
N THR A 46 -19.33 11.27 16.51
CA THR A 46 -18.16 10.40 16.21
C THR A 46 -18.31 9.61 14.90
N GLN A 47 -19.51 9.57 14.34
CA GLN A 47 -19.89 8.70 13.22
C GLN A 47 -18.99 8.85 11.99
N SER A 48 -18.62 10.09 11.64
CA SER A 48 -17.74 10.40 10.49
C SER A 48 -16.37 9.72 10.60
N ARG A 49 -15.78 9.86 11.78
CA ARG A 49 -14.47 9.32 12.14
C ARG A 49 -14.51 7.80 12.26
N VAL A 50 -15.56 7.24 12.86
CA VAL A 50 -15.74 5.78 12.93
C VAL A 50 -15.91 5.18 11.53
N MET A 51 -16.67 5.82 10.64
CA MET A 51 -16.82 5.37 9.25
C MET A 51 -15.46 5.33 8.54
N TRP A 52 -14.66 6.39 8.67
CA TRP A 52 -13.30 6.42 8.12
C TRP A 52 -12.45 5.26 8.64
N GLY A 53 -12.47 5.03 9.96
CA GLY A 53 -11.74 3.94 10.59
C GLY A 53 -12.11 2.59 10.04
N GLN A 54 -13.40 2.25 10.03
CA GLN A 54 -13.86 0.95 9.54
C GLN A 54 -13.57 0.76 8.04
N LEU A 55 -13.81 1.80 7.23
CA LEU A 55 -13.52 1.78 5.80
C LEU A 55 -12.04 1.52 5.51
N THR A 56 -11.16 2.27 6.19
CA THR A 56 -9.72 2.23 5.90
C THR A 56 -9.01 1.07 6.58
N PHE A 57 -9.52 0.56 7.70
CA PHE A 57 -8.89 -0.52 8.45
C PHE A 57 -8.75 -1.80 7.63
N TYR A 58 -9.87 -2.34 7.13
CA TYR A 58 -9.83 -3.58 6.34
C TYR A 58 -9.08 -3.39 5.02
N HIS A 59 -9.27 -2.24 4.37
CA HIS A 59 -8.51 -1.91 3.18
C HIS A 59 -7.00 -1.94 3.46
N SER A 60 -6.52 -1.15 4.44
CA SER A 60 -5.10 -0.91 4.67
C SER A 60 -4.35 -2.07 5.33
N GLN A 61 -5.01 -2.80 6.22
CA GLN A 61 -4.38 -3.89 6.97
C GLN A 61 -4.44 -5.22 6.23
N VAL A 62 -5.50 -5.49 5.45
CA VAL A 62 -5.73 -6.80 4.82
C VAL A 62 -5.52 -6.76 3.31
N PHE A 63 -6.33 -5.97 2.60
CA PHE A 63 -6.41 -6.05 1.14
C PHE A 63 -5.31 -5.27 0.41
N TYR A 64 -4.87 -4.16 1.00
CA TYR A 64 -3.90 -3.26 0.38
C TYR A 64 -2.50 -3.89 0.29
N PRO A 65 -1.95 -4.58 1.31
CA PRO A 65 -0.68 -5.26 1.14
C PRO A 65 -0.70 -6.33 0.05
N ALA A 66 -1.81 -7.09 -0.07
CA ALA A 66 -1.99 -8.05 -1.15
C ALA A 66 -2.04 -7.36 -2.52
N LEU A 67 -2.74 -6.21 -2.63
CA LEU A 67 -2.75 -5.38 -3.83
C LEU A 67 -1.32 -4.95 -4.22
N LEU A 68 -0.53 -4.46 -3.26
CA LEU A 68 0.86 -4.03 -3.49
C LEU A 68 1.74 -5.19 -3.98
N ALA A 69 1.58 -6.39 -3.41
CA ALA A 69 2.31 -7.58 -3.87
C ALA A 69 1.95 -7.97 -5.31
N ILE A 70 0.66 -7.92 -5.66
CA ILE A 70 0.20 -8.19 -7.03
C ILE A 70 0.74 -7.14 -8.02
N PHE A 71 0.73 -5.87 -7.62
CA PHE A 71 1.23 -4.76 -8.44
C PHE A 71 2.74 -4.91 -8.74
N VAL A 72 3.52 -5.26 -7.72
CA VAL A 72 4.93 -5.61 -7.88
C VAL A 72 5.10 -6.82 -8.81
N GLY A 73 4.28 -7.86 -8.63
CA GLY A 73 4.22 -9.02 -9.50
C GLY A 73 4.03 -8.67 -10.97
N ILE A 74 2.97 -7.92 -11.29
CA ILE A 74 2.65 -7.50 -12.66
C ILE A 74 3.76 -6.64 -13.27
N SER A 75 4.44 -5.81 -12.46
CA SER A 75 5.50 -4.92 -12.94
C SER A 75 6.84 -5.60 -13.15
N LEU A 76 7.21 -6.56 -12.30
CA LEU A 76 8.58 -7.09 -12.24
C LEU A 76 8.69 -8.54 -12.73
N MET A 77 7.63 -9.35 -12.67
CA MET A 77 7.66 -10.72 -13.18
C MET A 77 8.04 -10.81 -14.67
N PRO A 78 7.54 -9.94 -15.58
CA PRO A 78 7.92 -9.99 -16.99
C PRO A 78 9.42 -9.77 -17.25
N GLU A 79 10.16 -9.16 -16.31
CA GLU A 79 11.62 -8.97 -16.46
C GLU A 79 12.38 -10.29 -16.29
N PHE A 80 11.84 -11.23 -15.50
CA PHE A 80 12.39 -12.58 -15.34
C PHE A 80 11.97 -13.53 -16.44
N GLU A 81 11.00 -13.12 -17.26
CA GLU A 81 10.53 -13.87 -18.42
C GLU A 81 11.29 -13.40 -19.67
N ARG A 82 11.52 -14.32 -20.62
CA ARG A 82 12.03 -14.03 -21.99
C ARG A 82 13.44 -13.42 -22.08
N MET A 83 14.33 -13.70 -21.12
CA MET A 83 15.70 -13.13 -21.09
C MET A 83 15.74 -11.59 -21.08
N THR A 84 14.62 -10.93 -20.76
CA THR A 84 14.51 -9.46 -20.78
C THR A 84 15.54 -8.82 -19.86
N PHE A 85 15.72 -9.39 -18.68
CA PHE A 85 16.74 -8.93 -17.75
C PHE A 85 18.18 -9.07 -18.28
N GLU A 86 18.51 -10.17 -18.96
CA GLU A 86 19.82 -10.38 -19.57
C GLU A 86 20.07 -9.40 -20.72
N MET A 87 19.05 -9.14 -21.54
CA MET A 87 19.12 -8.12 -22.59
C MET A 87 19.29 -6.71 -22.02
N LEU A 88 18.63 -6.38 -20.90
CA LEU A 88 18.82 -5.08 -20.24
C LEU A 88 20.24 -4.92 -19.69
N LYS A 89 20.81 -5.99 -19.10
CA LYS A 89 22.21 -6.01 -18.65
C LYS A 89 23.19 -5.85 -19.81
N ALA A 90 23.01 -6.61 -20.89
CA ALA A 90 23.86 -6.52 -22.09
C ALA A 90 23.86 -5.12 -22.71
N ASN A 91 22.74 -4.39 -22.59
CA ASN A 91 22.61 -3.01 -23.04
C ASN A 91 23.05 -1.97 -21.99
N ASN A 92 23.80 -2.36 -20.96
CA ASN A 92 24.32 -1.48 -19.89
C ASN A 92 23.24 -0.65 -19.18
N VAL A 93 22.03 -1.19 -19.05
CA VAL A 93 20.95 -0.52 -18.30
C VAL A 93 21.25 -0.58 -16.80
N SER A 94 21.27 0.58 -16.14
CA SER A 94 21.43 0.65 -14.68
C SER A 94 20.23 0.02 -13.96
N ILE A 95 20.49 -1.07 -13.24
CA ILE A 95 19.50 -1.81 -12.45
C ILE A 95 18.87 -0.91 -11.37
N GLY A 96 19.67 -0.08 -10.71
CA GLY A 96 19.17 0.89 -9.72
C GLY A 96 18.15 1.87 -10.33
N LYS A 97 18.46 2.45 -11.49
CA LYS A 97 17.54 3.38 -12.19
C LYS A 97 16.26 2.67 -12.63
N LEU A 98 16.36 1.42 -13.10
CA LEU A 98 15.21 0.58 -13.46
C LEU A 98 14.29 0.35 -12.25
N LEU A 99 14.85 -0.16 -11.14
CA LEU A 99 14.09 -0.41 -9.91
C LEU A 99 13.43 0.86 -9.36
N MET A 100 14.16 1.98 -9.36
CA MET A 100 13.62 3.27 -8.91
C MET A 100 12.45 3.71 -9.80
N SER A 101 12.57 3.56 -11.13
CA SER A 101 11.49 3.89 -12.04
C SER A 101 10.26 2.99 -11.86
N LYS A 102 10.43 1.69 -11.56
CA LYS A 102 9.31 0.78 -11.26
C LYS A 102 8.62 1.17 -9.95
N LEU A 103 9.38 1.45 -8.89
CA LEU A 103 8.81 1.90 -7.62
C LEU A 103 8.01 3.20 -7.76
N LEU A 104 8.55 4.19 -8.49
CA LEU A 104 7.84 5.45 -8.74
C LEU A 104 6.57 5.22 -9.57
N THR A 105 6.67 4.47 -10.67
CA THR A 105 5.52 4.14 -11.53
C THR A 105 4.40 3.44 -10.75
N LEU A 106 4.75 2.46 -9.91
CA LEU A 106 3.78 1.79 -9.05
C LEU A 106 3.17 2.75 -8.03
N THR A 107 3.97 3.60 -7.40
CA THR A 107 3.49 4.61 -6.44
C THR A 107 2.49 5.57 -7.10
N PHE A 108 2.79 6.08 -8.30
CA PHE A 108 1.86 6.93 -9.06
C PHE A 108 0.57 6.20 -9.43
N THR A 109 0.65 4.90 -9.73
CA THR A 109 -0.53 4.09 -10.03
C THR A 109 -1.43 3.88 -8.81
N LEU A 110 -0.88 3.96 -7.59
CA LEU A 110 -1.64 3.79 -6.35
C LEU A 110 -2.43 5.04 -5.92
N VAL A 111 -1.98 6.23 -6.33
CA VAL A 111 -2.61 7.51 -6.02
C VAL A 111 -4.13 7.49 -6.24
N PRO A 112 -4.65 7.16 -7.44
CA PRO A 112 -6.10 7.19 -7.66
C PRO A 112 -6.88 6.26 -6.72
N PHE A 113 -6.36 5.07 -6.39
CA PHE A 113 -7.03 4.15 -5.47
C PHE A 113 -7.11 4.69 -4.05
N GLN A 114 -6.05 5.35 -3.57
CA GLN A 114 -6.04 5.92 -2.23
C GLN A 114 -6.99 7.13 -2.14
N PHE A 115 -7.03 7.99 -3.16
CA PHE A 115 -8.01 9.08 -3.20
C PHE A 115 -9.45 8.59 -3.35
N LEU A 116 -9.66 7.43 -3.98
CA LEU A 116 -10.98 6.83 -4.10
C LEU A 116 -11.56 6.43 -2.73
N LEU A 117 -10.73 6.14 -1.71
CA LEU A 117 -11.20 5.95 -0.33
C LEU A 117 -11.90 7.19 0.22
N VAL A 118 -11.38 8.40 -0.06
CA VAL A 118 -12.00 9.67 0.36
C VAL A 118 -13.35 9.85 -0.33
N VAL A 119 -13.44 9.49 -1.61
CA VAL A 119 -14.70 9.52 -2.37
C VAL A 119 -15.72 8.55 -1.78
N ILE A 120 -15.32 7.30 -1.49
CA ILE A 120 -16.20 6.30 -0.88
C ILE A 120 -16.69 6.77 0.49
N TRP A 121 -15.80 7.28 1.33
CA TRP A 121 -16.17 7.84 2.64
C TRP A 121 -17.17 8.99 2.49
N TRP A 122 -16.92 9.94 1.58
CA TRP A 122 -17.80 11.09 1.37
C TRP A 122 -19.18 10.69 0.87
N VAL A 123 -19.26 9.71 -0.05
CA VAL A 123 -20.53 9.14 -0.49
C VAL A 123 -21.23 8.41 0.66
N GLY A 124 -20.49 7.64 1.47
CA GLY A 124 -21.01 6.97 2.67
C GLY A 124 -21.67 7.94 3.65
N LEU A 125 -21.03 9.09 3.94
CA LEU A 125 -21.60 10.11 4.81
C LEU A 125 -22.88 10.73 4.26
N LYS A 126 -22.94 10.95 2.94
CA LYS A 126 -24.14 11.49 2.30
C LYS A 126 -25.33 10.56 2.42
N LEU A 127 -25.12 9.24 2.33
CA LEU A 127 -26.18 8.26 2.54
C LEU A 127 -26.76 8.32 3.96
N ASP A 128 -25.95 8.73 4.93
CA ASP A 128 -26.34 8.90 6.33
C ASP A 128 -26.84 10.30 6.68
N ASN A 129 -26.93 11.22 5.72
CA ASN A 129 -27.26 12.64 5.91
C ASN A 129 -26.34 13.36 6.93
N ILE A 130 -25.09 12.92 7.05
CA ILE A 130 -24.09 13.53 7.92
C ILE A 130 -23.33 14.59 7.14
N SER A 131 -23.50 15.87 7.50
CA SER A 131 -22.85 17.01 6.85
C SER A 131 -21.51 17.37 7.51
N VAL A 132 -20.46 16.59 7.25
CA VAL A 132 -19.10 16.88 7.75
C VAL A 132 -18.15 17.12 6.58
N THR A 133 -18.08 18.36 6.12
CA THR A 133 -17.15 18.78 5.05
C THR A 133 -15.78 19.24 5.56
N SER A 134 -15.67 19.57 6.86
CA SER A 134 -14.44 20.08 7.47
C SER A 134 -13.31 19.05 7.58
N GLU A 135 -13.63 17.74 7.58
CA GLU A 135 -12.66 16.65 7.79
C GLU A 135 -11.95 16.17 6.50
N ILE A 136 -12.39 16.62 5.33
CA ILE A 136 -11.84 16.18 4.03
C ILE A 136 -10.32 16.43 3.94
N GLY A 137 -9.86 17.60 4.39
CA GLY A 137 -8.43 17.95 4.36
C GLY A 137 -7.57 17.01 5.22
N VAL A 138 -8.10 16.56 6.36
CA VAL A 138 -7.43 15.62 7.27
C VAL A 138 -7.31 14.24 6.61
N HIS A 139 -8.38 13.75 5.98
CA HIS A 139 -8.36 12.46 5.29
C HIS A 139 -7.47 12.45 4.05
N ILE A 140 -7.40 13.56 3.30
CA ILE A 140 -6.43 13.73 2.20
C ILE A 140 -5.00 13.62 2.74
N LYS A 141 -4.69 14.29 3.85
CA LYS A 141 -3.37 14.17 4.50
C LYS A 141 -3.05 12.73 4.87
N TRP A 142 -3.99 11.99 5.47
CA TRP A 142 -3.80 10.58 5.84
C TRP A 142 -3.62 9.66 4.63
N VAL A 143 -4.32 9.94 3.53
CA VAL A 143 -4.08 9.27 2.23
C VAL A 143 -2.67 9.52 1.71
N LEU A 144 -2.14 10.74 1.82
CA LEU A 144 -0.76 11.01 1.41
C LEU A 144 0.25 10.27 2.28
N LEU A 145 0.00 10.16 3.60
CA LEU A 145 0.82 9.36 4.50
C LEU A 145 0.76 7.87 4.16
N SER A 146 -0.41 7.36 3.78
CA SER A 146 -0.57 5.95 3.39
C SER A 146 0.31 5.59 2.20
N LEU A 147 0.45 6.49 1.21
CA LEU A 147 1.33 6.30 0.05
C LEU A 147 2.81 6.18 0.44
N ILE A 148 3.25 6.92 1.46
CA ILE A 148 4.60 6.76 2.04
C ILE A 148 4.71 5.37 2.69
N GLY A 149 3.68 4.96 3.43
CA GLY A 149 3.54 3.63 4.00
C GLY A 149 3.68 2.52 2.96
N SER A 150 3.10 2.70 1.78
CA SER A 150 3.13 1.74 0.67
C SER A 150 4.53 1.48 0.14
N LEU A 151 5.43 2.45 0.20
CA LEU A 151 6.81 2.31 -0.31
C LEU A 151 7.58 1.22 0.43
N SER A 152 7.34 1.05 1.73
CA SER A 152 7.97 0.00 2.53
C SER A 152 7.56 -1.38 2.02
N ILE A 153 6.25 -1.61 1.83
CA ILE A 153 5.72 -2.88 1.33
C ILE A 153 6.10 -3.13 -0.13
N LEU A 154 6.04 -2.11 -1.00
CA LEU A 154 6.45 -2.24 -2.41
C LEU A 154 7.91 -2.72 -2.52
N SER A 155 8.81 -2.11 -1.73
CA SER A 155 10.22 -2.49 -1.73
C SER A 155 10.45 -3.90 -1.17
N LEU A 156 9.77 -4.26 -0.09
CA LEU A 156 9.81 -5.59 0.53
C LEU A 156 9.32 -6.67 -0.45
N GLN A 157 8.17 -6.44 -1.09
CA GLN A 157 7.59 -7.35 -2.07
C GLN A 157 8.48 -7.47 -3.31
N SER A 158 9.14 -6.38 -3.72
CA SER A 158 10.10 -6.42 -4.82
C SER A 158 11.25 -7.37 -4.49
N PHE A 159 11.80 -7.28 -3.27
CA PHE A 159 12.86 -8.19 -2.81
C PHE A 159 12.41 -9.65 -2.78
N ILE A 160 11.24 -9.92 -2.20
CA ILE A 160 10.68 -11.29 -2.11
C ILE A 160 10.47 -11.87 -3.51
N LEU A 161 9.88 -11.10 -4.42
CA LEU A 161 9.63 -11.54 -5.79
C LEU A 161 10.94 -11.83 -6.54
N VAL A 162 11.94 -10.96 -6.44
CA VAL A 162 13.27 -11.18 -7.05
C VAL A 162 13.95 -12.42 -6.50
N LYS A 163 13.83 -12.65 -5.19
CA LYS A 163 14.46 -13.81 -4.53
C LYS A 163 13.77 -15.12 -4.93
N THR A 164 12.45 -15.12 -5.00
CA THR A 164 11.62 -16.32 -5.23
C THR A 164 11.34 -16.60 -6.70
N LYS A 165 11.40 -15.58 -7.57
CA LYS A 165 10.98 -15.60 -8.98
C LYS A 165 9.61 -16.26 -9.18
N SER A 166 8.69 -16.05 -8.23
CA SER A 166 7.38 -16.69 -8.25
C SER A 166 6.31 -15.71 -7.75
N PHE A 167 5.36 -15.42 -8.63
CA PHE A 167 4.22 -14.56 -8.33
C PHE A 167 3.41 -15.09 -7.14
N ALA A 168 3.05 -16.38 -7.17
CA ALA A 168 2.27 -17.02 -6.10
C ALA A 168 2.98 -16.97 -4.74
N LYS A 169 4.31 -17.20 -4.71
CA LYS A 169 5.09 -17.10 -3.46
C LYS A 169 5.10 -15.67 -2.93
N SER A 170 5.29 -14.65 -3.78
CA SER A 170 5.28 -13.24 -3.33
C SER A 170 3.95 -12.85 -2.70
N VAL A 171 2.83 -13.19 -3.35
CA VAL A 171 1.48 -12.92 -2.82
C VAL A 171 1.23 -13.69 -1.51
N GLY A 172 1.66 -14.96 -1.44
CA GLY A 172 1.58 -15.75 -0.20
C GLY A 172 2.38 -15.15 0.96
N PHE A 173 3.59 -14.65 0.71
CA PHE A 173 4.38 -13.93 1.73
C PHE A 173 3.70 -12.64 2.18
N SER A 174 3.01 -11.94 1.28
CA SER A 174 2.20 -10.79 1.66
C SER A 174 1.08 -11.17 2.62
N ALA A 175 0.37 -12.27 2.35
CA ALA A 175 -0.70 -12.75 3.22
C ALA A 175 -0.17 -13.15 4.61
N MET A 176 0.98 -13.83 4.68
CA MET A 176 1.64 -14.12 5.96
C MET A 176 2.05 -12.83 6.69
N GLY A 177 2.59 -11.85 5.96
CA GLY A 177 2.96 -10.55 6.52
C GLY A 177 1.78 -9.78 7.10
N VAL A 178 0.62 -9.82 6.43
CA VAL A 178 -0.65 -9.27 6.92
C VAL A 178 -1.06 -9.93 8.23
N MET A 179 -0.99 -11.26 8.32
CA MET A 179 -1.34 -12.00 9.54
C MET A 179 -0.41 -11.64 10.70
N VAL A 180 0.90 -11.55 10.45
CA VAL A 180 1.87 -11.08 11.45
C VAL A 180 1.54 -9.66 11.89
N GLY A 181 1.26 -8.75 10.96
CA GLY A 181 0.83 -7.38 11.30
C GLY A 181 -0.43 -7.34 12.16
N PHE A 182 -1.40 -8.22 11.87
CA PHE A 182 -2.64 -8.35 12.65
C PHE A 182 -2.36 -8.83 14.07
N VAL A 183 -1.57 -9.88 14.24
CA VAL A 183 -1.20 -10.42 15.55
C VAL A 183 -0.44 -9.38 16.37
N LEU A 184 0.55 -8.71 15.76
CA LEU A 184 1.30 -7.66 16.44
C LEU A 184 0.40 -6.51 16.89
N MET A 185 -0.52 -6.08 16.04
CA MET A 185 -1.48 -5.04 16.37
C MET A 185 -2.40 -5.41 17.56
N LEU A 186 -2.75 -6.68 17.73
CA LEU A 186 -3.62 -7.15 18.81
C LEU A 186 -2.86 -7.44 20.11
N VAL A 187 -1.66 -8.01 20.03
CA VAL A 187 -0.92 -8.56 21.18
C VAL A 187 0.19 -7.62 21.67
N PHE A 188 0.84 -6.89 20.77
CA PHE A 188 1.99 -6.02 21.06
C PHE A 188 1.95 -4.74 20.21
N GLU A 189 1.06 -3.82 20.60
CA GLU A 189 0.82 -2.57 19.86
C GLU A 189 2.10 -1.78 19.52
N PRO A 190 3.10 -1.61 20.41
CA PRO A 190 4.33 -0.89 20.08
C PRO A 190 5.10 -1.50 18.90
N LEU A 191 5.07 -2.83 18.75
CA LEU A 191 5.78 -3.52 17.68
C LEU A 191 5.04 -3.41 16.34
N SER A 192 3.72 -3.21 16.37
CA SER A 192 2.92 -2.94 15.18
C SER A 192 3.35 -1.66 14.45
N HIS A 193 3.85 -0.67 15.20
CA HIS A 193 4.37 0.59 14.64
C HIS A 193 5.63 0.42 13.79
N ILE A 194 6.35 -0.69 13.98
CA ILE A 194 7.59 -1.01 13.25
C ILE A 194 7.30 -2.04 12.15
N CYS A 195 6.17 -2.76 12.19
CA CYS A 195 5.86 -3.74 11.16
C CYS A 195 5.61 -3.08 9.80
N PRO A 196 6.31 -3.49 8.71
CA PRO A 196 6.14 -2.89 7.38
C PRO A 196 4.71 -3.07 6.85
N TYR A 197 4.08 -4.21 7.13
CA TYR A 197 2.72 -4.53 6.68
C TYR A 197 1.63 -3.68 7.35
N SER A 198 1.93 -3.06 8.49
CA SER A 198 1.01 -2.16 9.22
C SER A 198 1.20 -0.69 8.86
N GLN A 199 2.23 -0.32 8.09
CA GLN A 199 2.53 1.08 7.79
C GLN A 199 1.42 1.81 7.03
N PRO A 200 0.76 1.22 6.00
CA PRO A 200 -0.37 1.89 5.35
C PRO A 200 -1.54 2.15 6.31
N MET A 201 -1.80 1.24 7.25
CA MET A 201 -2.85 1.40 8.27
C MET A 201 -2.52 2.54 9.23
N ILE A 202 -1.26 2.63 9.66
CA ILE A 202 -0.76 3.72 10.51
C ILE A 202 -0.86 5.05 9.77
N GLY A 203 -0.48 5.08 8.49
CA GLY A 203 -0.59 6.28 7.63
C GLY A 203 -2.03 6.76 7.47
N LEU A 204 -2.99 5.85 7.26
CA LEU A 204 -4.42 6.17 7.16
C LEU A 204 -5.07 6.53 8.51
N ARG A 205 -4.34 6.38 9.62
CA ARG A 205 -4.85 6.55 10.98
C ARG A 205 -6.14 5.76 11.22
N ALA A 206 -6.25 4.59 10.58
CA ALA A 206 -7.45 3.77 10.58
C ALA A 206 -7.90 3.35 11.99
N ARG A 207 -6.94 3.23 12.93
CA ARG A 207 -7.20 2.87 14.33
C ARG A 207 -7.17 4.07 15.28
N ALA A 208 -6.15 4.93 15.18
CA ALA A 208 -5.97 6.04 16.11
C ALA A 208 -6.99 7.16 15.89
N LEU A 209 -7.46 7.35 14.65
CA LEU A 209 -8.51 8.29 14.29
C LEU A 209 -8.27 9.75 14.71
N ALA A 210 -7.02 10.09 14.99
CA ALA A 210 -6.54 11.40 15.37
C ALA A 210 -5.28 11.70 14.57
N ASP A 211 -4.90 12.97 14.45
CA ASP A 211 -3.64 13.29 13.77
C ASP A 211 -2.42 12.72 14.48
N MET A 212 -1.35 12.46 13.73
CA MET A 212 -0.08 12.01 14.31
C MET A 212 0.53 13.13 15.15
N SER A 213 1.02 12.78 16.34
CA SER A 213 1.94 13.66 17.06
C SER A 213 3.24 13.84 16.27
N PHE A 214 4.01 14.89 16.57
CA PHE A 214 5.31 15.10 15.92
C PHE A 214 6.24 13.89 16.09
N SER A 215 6.26 13.29 17.28
CA SER A 215 7.06 12.09 17.57
C SER A 215 6.63 10.87 16.74
N GLU A 216 5.33 10.62 16.65
CA GLU A 216 4.77 9.53 15.83
C GLU A 216 5.09 9.70 14.36
N PHE A 217 4.99 10.93 13.86
CA PHE A 217 5.31 11.26 12.48
C PHE A 217 6.79 11.01 12.17
N VAL A 218 7.71 11.43 13.06
CA VAL A 218 9.15 11.16 12.88
C VAL A 218 9.44 9.67 12.86
N ILE A 219 8.88 8.90 13.80
CA ILE A 219 9.04 7.44 13.84
C ILE A 219 8.50 6.80 12.56
N PHE A 220 7.31 7.20 12.12
CA PHE A 220 6.69 6.71 10.90
C PHE A 220 7.57 6.94 9.67
N ILE A 221 8.13 8.14 9.51
CA ILE A 221 9.02 8.46 8.39
C ILE A 221 10.31 7.64 8.47
N VAL A 222 10.95 7.56 9.65
CA VAL A 222 12.18 6.80 9.85
C VAL A 222 11.99 5.32 9.49
N VAL A 223 10.91 4.71 9.97
CA VAL A 223 10.58 3.30 9.72
C VAL A 223 10.37 3.05 8.22
N ASN A 224 9.58 3.89 7.54
CA ASN A 224 9.31 3.72 6.11
C ASN A 224 10.57 3.94 5.26
N VAL A 225 11.35 4.98 5.54
CA VAL A 225 12.62 5.23 4.84
C VAL A 225 13.60 4.07 5.05
N PHE A 226 13.72 3.58 6.29
CA PHE A 226 14.59 2.47 6.62
C PHE A 226 14.24 1.22 5.82
N TYR A 227 12.98 0.78 5.86
CA TYR A 227 12.54 -0.41 5.12
C TYR A 227 12.65 -0.25 3.61
N THR A 228 12.24 0.91 3.08
CA THR A 228 12.35 1.19 1.65
C THR A 228 13.80 1.12 1.17
N LEU A 229 14.74 1.77 1.86
CA LEU A 229 16.15 1.75 1.48
C LEU A 229 16.78 0.37 1.66
N LEU A 230 16.46 -0.32 2.76
CA LEU A 230 16.97 -1.66 3.05
C LEU A 230 16.57 -2.64 1.93
N PHE A 231 15.28 -2.77 1.66
CA PHE A 231 14.80 -3.74 0.67
C PHE A 231 15.08 -3.31 -0.77
N TYR A 232 15.14 -2.00 -1.06
CA TYR A 232 15.62 -1.51 -2.34
C TYR A 232 17.07 -1.95 -2.61
N LYS A 233 17.99 -1.71 -1.66
CA LYS A 233 19.40 -2.11 -1.78
C LYS A 233 19.57 -3.62 -1.86
N LEU A 234 18.80 -4.39 -1.07
CA LEU A 234 18.81 -5.85 -1.13
C LEU A 234 18.32 -6.37 -2.49
N THR A 235 17.27 -5.75 -3.04
CA THR A 235 16.75 -6.09 -4.37
C THR A 235 17.80 -5.83 -5.45
N GLN A 236 18.41 -4.64 -5.43
CA GLN A 236 19.47 -4.26 -6.36
C GLN A 236 20.64 -5.25 -6.31
N ARG A 237 21.19 -5.52 -5.12
CA ARG A 237 22.30 -6.47 -4.94
C ARG A 237 21.95 -7.87 -5.42
N THR A 238 20.71 -8.32 -5.22
CA THR A 238 20.27 -9.65 -5.64
C THR A 238 20.19 -9.76 -7.17
N LEU A 239 19.77 -8.69 -7.84
CA LEU A 239 19.72 -8.61 -9.30
C LEU A 239 21.11 -8.49 -9.93
N GLU A 240 22.02 -7.74 -9.28
CA GLU A 240 23.41 -7.60 -9.71
C GLU A 240 24.18 -8.93 -9.60
N LYS A 241 24.04 -9.67 -8.48
CA LYS A 241 24.76 -10.93 -8.26
C LYS A 241 24.29 -12.13 -9.11
N LYS A 242 23.07 -12.10 -9.65
CA LYS A 242 22.41 -13.28 -10.26
C LYS A 242 22.43 -13.32 -11.79
N GLY A 243 23.23 -12.49 -12.44
CA GLY A 243 23.54 -12.63 -13.87
C GLY A 243 24.93 -12.08 -14.13
#